data_AF-A0A936CXE4-F1
#
_entry.id   AF-A0A936CXE4-F1
#
_cell.length_a   1.000
_cell.length_b   1.000
_cell.length_c   1.000
_cell.angle_alpha   90.00
_cell.angle_beta   90.00
_cell.angle_gamma   90.00
#
_symmetry.space_group_name_H-M   'P 1'
#
loop_
_entity.id
_entity.type
_entity.pdbx_description
1 polymer ?
#
loop_
_entity_poly.entity_id
_entity_poly.type
_entity_poly.pdbx_seq_one_letter_code
_entity_poly.pdbx_strand_id
1 'polypeptide(L)'
;MANRYEVLYQGRKLALAYVSPHPEYKGHIIVSVIPLERKGKWEDNTLQLRLERPLHDIFLDSKSEIEAVTEVVAQARIEPWKVQIESVESW
;
A
#
# COMPACT_ATOMS: atom_id res chain seq x y z
N MET A 1 15.90 -0.03 -6.67
CA MET A 1 14.72 -0.46 -7.46
C MET A 1 13.52 -0.42 -6.52
N ALA A 2 12.33 -0.05 -6.99
CA ALA A 2 11.13 0.02 -6.14
C ALA A 2 10.21 -1.17 -6.45
N ASN A 3 9.94 -2.00 -5.44
CA ASN A 3 8.97 -3.08 -5.52
C ASN A 3 7.55 -2.52 -5.44
N ARG A 4 6.61 -3.17 -6.12
CA ARG A 4 5.22 -2.68 -6.25
C ARG A 4 4.27 -3.73 -5.75
N TYR A 5 3.24 -3.29 -5.05
CA TYR A 5 2.21 -4.13 -4.48
C TYR A 5 0.83 -3.53 -4.75
N GLU A 6 -0.15 -4.39 -4.99
CA GLU A 6 -1.56 -4.02 -5.06
C GLU A 6 -2.24 -4.29 -3.73
N VAL A 7 -3.00 -3.30 -3.24
CA VAL A 7 -3.87 -3.47 -2.08
C VAL A 7 -5.28 -3.70 -2.59
N LEU A 8 -5.79 -4.90 -2.38
CA LEU A 8 -7.10 -5.35 -2.83
C LEU A 8 -8.08 -5.44 -1.65
N TYR A 9 -9.34 -5.08 -1.89
CA TYR A 9 -10.46 -5.35 -0.99
C TYR A 9 -11.53 -6.12 -1.78
N GLN A 10 -11.85 -7.34 -1.36
CA GLN A 10 -12.81 -8.21 -2.05
C GLN A 10 -12.52 -8.35 -3.56
N GLY A 11 -11.25 -8.56 -3.93
CA GLY A 11 -10.81 -8.70 -5.32
C GLY A 11 -10.78 -7.40 -6.13
N ARG A 12 -11.03 -6.23 -5.51
CA ARG A 12 -11.00 -4.92 -6.17
C ARG A 12 -9.80 -4.11 -5.71
N LYS A 13 -9.09 -3.48 -6.64
CA LYS A 13 -7.93 -2.61 -6.35
C LYS A 13 -8.36 -1.35 -5.61
N LEU A 14 -7.81 -1.17 -4.42
CA LEU A 14 -8.01 -0.01 -3.53
C LEU A 14 -6.86 0.99 -3.65
N ALA A 15 -5.62 0.49 -3.63
CA ALA A 15 -4.41 1.30 -3.62
C ALA A 15 -3.24 0.56 -4.29
N LEU A 16 -2.21 1.32 -4.65
CA LEU A 16 -0.90 0.81 -5.05
C LEU A 16 0.11 1.15 -3.96
N ALA A 17 0.87 0.16 -3.53
CA ALA A 17 1.96 0.33 -2.58
C ALA A 17 3.31 0.18 -3.28
N TYR A 18 4.27 1.01 -2.88
CA TYR A 18 5.63 1.04 -3.40
C TYR A 18 6.59 0.86 -2.24
N VAL A 19 7.57 -0.03 -2.40
CA VAL A 19 8.63 -0.27 -1.43
C VAL A 19 9.96 0.05 -2.09
N SER A 20 10.70 1.03 -1.57
CA SER A 20 11.94 1.49 -2.18
C SER A 20 13.01 1.73 -1.12
N PRO A 21 14.31 1.56 -1.42
CA PRO A 21 15.36 1.83 -0.45
C PRO A 21 15.42 3.32 -0.08
N HIS A 22 15.71 3.62 1.18
CA HIS A 22 15.88 5.01 1.62
C HIS A 22 17.25 5.56 1.15
N PRO A 23 17.30 6.74 0.52
CA PRO A 23 18.56 7.29 -0.01
C PRO A 23 19.56 7.68 1.08
N GLU A 24 19.08 8.27 2.19
CA GLU A 24 19.94 8.74 3.29
C GLU A 24 20.26 7.66 4.35
N TYR A 25 19.36 6.71 4.62
CA TYR A 25 19.53 5.69 5.65
C TYR A 25 19.78 4.32 5.01
N LYS A 26 21.05 3.92 4.93
CA LYS A 26 21.41 2.55 4.54
C LYS A 26 20.75 1.57 5.52
N GLY A 27 20.15 0.50 5.00
CA GLY A 27 19.43 -0.49 5.81
C GLY A 27 17.94 -0.16 6.05
N HIS A 28 17.36 0.80 5.34
CA HIS A 28 15.95 1.15 5.47
C HIS A 28 15.24 1.15 4.11
N ILE A 29 13.94 0.87 4.17
CA ILE A 29 12.99 0.97 3.06
C ILE A 29 11.92 2.01 3.39
N ILE A 30 11.48 2.72 2.36
CA ILE A 30 10.32 3.61 2.37
C ILE A 30 9.18 2.84 1.74
N VAL A 31 8.08 2.77 2.45
CA VAL A 31 6.82 2.21 1.96
C VAL A 31 5.84 3.34 1.74
N SER A 32 5.27 3.44 0.54
CA SER A 32 4.27 4.44 0.17
C SER A 32 3.03 3.76 -0.38
N VAL A 33 1.89 3.93 0.26
CA VAL A 33 0.58 3.42 -0.19
C VAL A 33 -0.23 4.57 -0.77
N ILE A 34 -0.45 4.55 -2.08
CA ILE A 34 -1.14 5.59 -2.84
C ILE A 34 -2.55 5.11 -3.18
N PRO A 35 -3.62 5.79 -2.73
CA PRO A 35 -4.98 5.46 -3.14
C PRO A 35 -5.13 5.58 -4.65
N LEU A 36 -5.83 4.63 -5.26
CA LEU A 36 -6.16 4.75 -6.67
C LEU A 36 -7.32 5.72 -6.82
N GLU A 37 -7.04 6.94 -7.30
CA GLU A 37 -8.09 7.86 -7.74
C GLU A 37 -8.83 7.25 -8.94
N ARG A 38 -10.09 6.84 -8.72
CA ARG A 38 -10.96 6.51 -9.85
C ARG A 38 -11.43 7.80 -10.50
N LYS A 39 -10.74 8.20 -11.59
CA LYS A 39 -11.18 9.28 -12.49
C LYS A 39 -12.67 9.10 -12.84
N GLY A 40 -13.53 9.93 -12.25
CA GLY A 40 -14.92 10.10 -12.69
C GLY A 40 -16.02 9.42 -11.89
N LYS A 41 -15.77 8.75 -10.75
CA LYS A 41 -16.87 8.36 -9.84
C LYS A 41 -16.48 8.63 -8.39
N TRP A 42 -16.99 9.75 -7.89
CA TRP A 42 -17.00 10.09 -6.47
C TRP A 42 -17.72 9.07 -5.60
N GLU A 43 -18.44 8.11 -6.18
CA GLU A 43 -19.17 7.10 -5.43
C GLU A 43 -19.21 5.78 -6.19
N ASP A 44 -18.10 5.03 -6.19
CA ASP A 44 -18.28 3.58 -6.10
C ASP A 44 -18.50 3.25 -4.61
N ASN A 45 -19.71 3.55 -4.10
CA ASN A 45 -20.15 3.22 -2.73
C ASN A 45 -20.19 1.69 -2.49
N THR A 46 -19.86 0.88 -3.49
CA THR A 46 -19.79 -0.58 -3.35
C THR A 46 -18.57 -1.05 -2.54
N LEU A 47 -17.50 -0.25 -2.51
CA LEU A 47 -16.38 -0.51 -1.61
C LEU A 47 -16.75 0.05 -0.23
N GLN A 48 -16.95 -0.85 0.72
CA GLN A 48 -17.23 -0.52 2.14
C GLN A 48 -16.05 0.21 2.81
N LEU A 49 -14.93 0.34 2.12
CA LEU A 49 -13.64 0.71 2.68
C LEU A 49 -12.93 1.66 1.70
N ARG A 50 -12.43 2.78 2.22
CA ARG A 50 -11.84 3.87 1.43
C ARG A 50 -10.51 4.28 2.03
N LEU A 51 -9.51 4.49 1.16
CA LEU A 51 -8.24 5.11 1.50
C LEU A 51 -8.32 6.57 1.03
N GLU A 52 -8.42 7.52 1.97
CA GLU A 52 -8.69 8.93 1.64
C GLU A 52 -7.44 9.72 1.22
N ARG A 53 -6.27 9.29 1.68
CA ARG A 53 -4.99 10.00 1.46
C ARG A 53 -3.86 9.00 1.25
N PRO A 54 -2.80 9.39 0.52
CA PRO A 54 -1.57 8.63 0.50
C PRO A 54 -1.00 8.46 1.90
N LEU A 55 -0.46 7.27 2.18
CA LEU A 55 0.22 6.94 3.43
C LEU A 55 1.67 6.58 3.13
N HIS A 56 2.56 6.87 4.06
CA HIS A 56 3.96 6.52 3.93
C HIS A 56 4.58 6.28 5.30
N ASP A 57 5.54 5.36 5.35
CA ASP A 57 6.35 5.12 6.54
C ASP A 57 7.70 4.50 6.17
N ILE A 58 8.62 4.46 7.13
CA ILE A 58 9.99 3.98 6.96
C ILE A 58 10.22 2.77 7.87
N PHE A 59 10.78 1.71 7.30
CA PHE A 59 11.09 0.47 8.03
C PHE A 59 12.53 0.06 7.79
N LEU A 60 13.05 -0.83 8.65
CA LEU A 60 14.30 -1.52 8.40
C LEU A 60 14.16 -2.44 7.17
N ASP A 61 15.20 -2.54 6.36
CA ASP A 61 15.23 -3.40 5.16
C ASP A 61 15.24 -4.90 5.48
N SER A 62 15.51 -5.26 6.73
CA SER A 62 15.36 -6.62 7.25
C SER A 62 13.90 -7.02 7.48
N LYS A 63 12.97 -6.06 7.48
CA LYS A 63 11.54 -6.31 7.64
C LYS A 63 10.96 -6.85 6.33
N SER A 64 10.04 -7.81 6.43
CA SER A 64 9.29 -8.30 5.28
C SER A 64 8.51 -7.15 4.63
N GLU A 65 8.65 -7.00 3.31
CA GLU A 65 7.98 -5.93 2.57
C GLU A 65 6.46 -6.01 2.71
N ILE A 66 5.89 -7.22 2.69
CA ILE A 66 4.44 -7.44 2.86
C ILE A 66 4.00 -6.98 4.26
N GLU A 67 4.77 -7.29 5.30
CA GLU A 67 4.47 -6.85 6.66
C GLU A 67 4.55 -5.33 6.77
N ALA A 68 5.56 -4.71 6.18
CA ALA A 68 5.72 -3.26 6.15
C ALA A 68 4.54 -2.56 5.43
N VAL A 69 4.10 -3.08 4.28
CA VAL A 69 2.91 -2.57 3.57
C VAL A 69 1.65 -2.74 4.41
N THR A 70 1.50 -3.88 5.09
CA THR A 70 0.36 -4.17 5.97
C THR A 70 0.26 -3.14 7.10
N GLU A 71 1.39 -2.79 7.72
CA GLU A 71 1.45 -1.80 8.79
C GLU A 71 1.12 -0.39 8.30
N VAL A 72 1.60 0.01 7.12
CA VAL A 72 1.21 1.30 6.54
C VAL A 72 -0.30 1.36 6.28
N VAL A 73 -0.90 0.30 5.73
CA VAL A 73 -2.35 0.27 5.51
C VAL A 73 -3.15 0.37 6.81
N ALA A 74 -2.65 -0.22 7.91
CA ALA A 74 -3.29 -0.13 9.22
C ALA A 74 -3.45 1.34 9.70
N GLN A 75 -2.56 2.24 9.29
CA GLN A 75 -2.60 3.67 9.67
C GLN A 75 -3.85 4.39 9.13
N ALA A 76 -4.43 3.90 8.02
CA ALA A 76 -5.72 4.40 7.52
C ALA A 76 -6.94 3.95 8.35
N ARG A 77 -6.73 3.31 9.51
CA ARG A 77 -7.79 2.67 10.31
C ARG A 77 -8.53 1.58 9.54
N ILE A 78 -7.83 1.02 8.56
CA ILE A 78 -8.27 -0.13 7.78
C ILE A 78 -7.74 -1.35 8.52
N GLU A 79 -8.64 -2.23 8.94
CA GLU A 79 -8.25 -3.51 9.50
C GLU A 79 -7.45 -4.31 8.47
N PRO A 80 -6.19 -4.69 8.75
CA PRO A 80 -5.33 -5.27 7.72
C PRO A 80 -5.84 -6.59 7.15
N TRP A 81 -6.56 -7.39 7.95
CA TRP A 81 -7.19 -8.64 7.49
C TRP A 81 -8.33 -8.44 6.49
N LYS A 82 -8.83 -7.20 6.31
CA LYS A 82 -9.83 -6.88 5.28
C LYS A 82 -9.21 -6.70 3.90
N VAL A 83 -7.90 -6.47 3.83
CA VAL A 83 -7.19 -6.24 2.57
C VAL A 83 -6.28 -7.40 2.22
N GLN A 84 -6.10 -7.63 0.93
CA GLN A 84 -5.13 -8.57 0.39
C GLN A 84 -4.01 -7.78 -0.31
N ILE A 85 -2.76 -8.15 -0.08
CA ILE A 85 -1.59 -7.48 -0.65
C ILE A 85 -0.95 -8.45 -1.64
N GLU A 86 -0.85 -8.06 -2.89
CA GLU A 86 -0.26 -8.88 -3.96
C GLU A 86 0.94 -8.17 -4.59
N SER A 87 2.04 -8.89 -4.81
CA SER A 87 3.20 -8.35 -5.53
C SER A 87 2.86 -8.15 -7.01
N VAL A 88 3.24 -7.01 -7.57
CA VAL A 88 3.14 -6.73 -9.00
C VAL A 88 4.50 -7.03 -9.62
N GLU A 89 4.65 -8.22 -10.20
CA GLU A 89 5.85 -8.55 -10.97
C GLU A 89 6.02 -7.54 -12.10
N SER A 90 7.16 -6.83 -12.08
CA SER A 90 7.55 -5.95 -13.18
C SER A 90 8.13 -6.84 -14.28
N TRP A 91 7.39 -6.96 -15.39
CA TRP A 91 7.87 -7.57 -16.63
C TRP A 91 9.04 -6.79 -17.24
#